data_AF-A0AAU9SFC6-F1
#
_entry.id   AF-A0AAU9SFC6-F1
#
_cell.length_a   1.000
_cell.length_b   1.000
_cell.length_c   1.000
_cell.angle_alpha   90.00
_cell.angle_beta   90.00
_cell.angle_gamma   90.00
#
_symmetry.space_group_name_H-M   'P 1'
#
loop_
_entity.id
_entity.type
_entity.pdbx_description
1 polymer ?
#
loop_
_entity_poly.entity_id
_entity_poly.type
_entity_poly.pdbx_seq_one_letter_code
_entity_poly.pdbx_strand_id
1 'polypeptide(L)'
;MGLFSSSSGDLRMYGGSVRWSSRSRLMKSKMPDEPCYPKLALHEGQLFSSMNDTISVFCGPDWVLTSRLRRSYGGSICDFSIGGDRLFALHSEENVFDVWETPPAPII
;
A
#
# COMPACT_ATOMS: atom_id res chain seq x y z
N MET A 1 -22.85 1.46 -32.22
CA MET A 1 -23.15 1.62 -30.79
C MET A 1 -22.52 0.40 -30.10
N GLY A 2 -21.48 0.47 -29.28
CA GLY A 2 -20.63 1.56 -28.84
C GLY A 2 -19.16 1.12 -28.86
N LEU A 3 -18.28 2.12 -28.90
CA LEU A 3 -16.83 1.99 -28.87
C LEU A 3 -16.39 1.68 -27.44
N PHE A 4 -15.72 0.54 -27.21
CA PHE A 4 -14.95 0.32 -25.99
C PHE A 4 -13.55 0.92 -26.21
N SER A 5 -13.34 2.13 -25.70
CA SER A 5 -12.02 2.73 -25.61
C SER A 5 -11.28 2.11 -24.44
N SER A 6 -10.46 1.10 -24.72
CA SER A 6 -9.41 0.66 -23.79
C SER A 6 -8.22 1.61 -23.97
N SER A 7 -8.15 2.70 -23.18
CA SER A 7 -6.90 3.46 -23.06
C SER A 7 -6.06 2.81 -21.97
N SER A 8 -5.28 1.81 -22.39
CA SER A 8 -4.09 1.35 -21.69
C SER A 8 -3.28 2.56 -21.24
N GLY A 9 -2.98 2.66 -19.93
CA GLY A 9 -2.17 3.73 -19.36
C GLY A 9 -0.82 3.84 -20.08
N ASP A 10 -0.58 5.00 -20.68
CA ASP A 10 0.66 5.37 -21.35
C ASP A 10 1.75 5.59 -20.28
N LEU A 11 2.63 4.59 -20.07
CA LEU A 11 3.85 4.73 -19.27
C LEU A 11 4.88 5.54 -20.08
N ARG A 12 4.80 6.87 -20.04
CA ARG A 12 5.86 7.73 -20.57
C ARG A 12 7.04 7.80 -19.61
N MET A 13 7.79 6.70 -19.52
CA MET A 13 9.11 6.66 -18.93
C MET A 13 10.13 7.12 -19.98
N TYR A 14 10.60 8.37 -19.87
CA TYR A 14 11.82 8.76 -20.56
C TYR A 14 13.01 8.04 -19.92
N GLY A 15 13.40 6.89 -20.47
CA GLY A 15 14.77 6.38 -20.39
C GLY A 15 15.19 5.60 -19.14
N GLY A 16 14.28 4.94 -18.41
CA GLY A 16 14.64 4.07 -17.29
C GLY A 16 13.96 2.70 -17.35
N SER A 17 14.72 1.63 -17.58
CA SER A 17 14.20 0.26 -17.44
C SER A 17 13.95 -0.02 -15.95
N VAL A 18 12.70 -0.33 -15.58
CA VAL A 18 12.38 -0.83 -14.23
C VAL A 18 12.91 -2.25 -14.13
N ARG A 19 14.11 -2.40 -13.55
CA ARG A 19 14.67 -3.71 -13.24
C ARG A 19 14.07 -4.22 -11.93
N TRP A 20 13.01 -5.02 -12.04
CA TRP A 20 12.49 -5.80 -10.91
C TRP A 20 13.59 -6.74 -10.40
N SER A 21 14.15 -6.45 -9.23
CA SER A 21 15.10 -7.35 -8.56
C SER A 21 14.37 -8.12 -7.47
N SER A 22 14.27 -9.45 -7.65
CA SER A 22 13.77 -10.33 -6.60
C SER A 22 14.76 -10.32 -5.43
N ARG A 23 14.30 -9.93 -4.23
CA ARG A 23 15.09 -9.89 -2.99
C ARG A 23 15.44 -11.28 -2.43
N SER A 24 15.02 -12.37 -3.08
CA SER A 24 15.21 -13.74 -2.59
C SER A 24 16.68 -14.19 -2.43
N ARG A 25 17.65 -13.39 -2.87
CA ARG A 25 19.08 -13.72 -2.74
C ARG A 25 19.82 -13.05 -1.57
N LEU A 26 19.16 -12.24 -0.75
CA LEU A 26 19.89 -11.45 0.26
C LEU A 26 19.23 -11.41 1.65
N MET A 27 18.71 -12.53 2.17
CA MET A 27 18.43 -12.66 3.61
C MET A 27 18.65 -14.11 4.06
N LYS A 28 19.91 -14.54 4.09
CA LYS A 28 20.32 -15.80 4.75
C LYS A 28 20.70 -15.49 6.20
N SER A 29 19.74 -15.01 6.97
CA SER A 29 19.92 -14.71 8.40
C SER A 29 18.55 -14.77 9.08
N LYS A 30 18.32 -15.88 9.79
CA LYS A 30 17.25 -16.18 10.74
C LYS A 30 16.17 -15.08 10.89
N MET A 31 15.09 -15.19 10.14
CA MET A 31 13.81 -14.53 10.45
C MET A 31 12.80 -15.64 10.77
N PRO A 32 12.08 -15.60 11.90
CA PRO A 32 10.94 -16.47 12.11
C PRO A 32 9.78 -16.03 11.18
N ASP A 33 9.16 -17.03 10.55
CA ASP A 33 7.91 -17.10 9.78
C ASP A 33 7.36 -15.89 8.99
N GLU A 34 7.02 -16.18 7.74
CA GLU A 34 6.39 -15.35 6.70
C GLU A 34 7.14 -14.08 6.24
N PRO A 35 7.62 -14.02 4.97
CA PRO A 35 8.12 -12.77 4.41
C PRO A 35 6.97 -11.75 4.37
N CYS A 36 6.96 -10.81 5.31
CA CYS A 36 6.09 -9.64 5.29
C CYS A 36 6.44 -8.78 4.07
N TYR A 37 5.78 -9.04 2.94
CA TYR A 37 5.86 -8.16 1.78
C TYR A 37 5.06 -6.90 2.10
N PRO A 38 5.69 -5.71 2.13
CA PRO A 38 4.94 -4.48 2.34
C PRO A 38 3.93 -4.33 1.20
N LYS A 39 2.64 -4.21 1.52
CA LYS A 39 1.62 -3.91 0.52
C LYS A 39 1.61 -2.42 0.27
N LEU A 40 1.47 -2.05 -0.99
CA LEU A 40 1.33 -0.67 -1.43
C LEU A 40 0.01 -0.50 -2.17
N ALA A 41 -0.66 0.63 -1.94
CA ALA A 41 -1.82 1.04 -2.72
C ALA A 41 -1.74 2.53 -3.01
N LEU A 42 -2.13 2.92 -4.23
CA LEU A 42 -2.27 4.32 -4.62
C LEU A 42 -3.76 4.65 -4.70
N HIS A 43 -4.20 5.68 -3.97
CA HIS A 43 -5.58 6.14 -3.94
C HIS A 43 -5.60 7.67 -3.84
N GLU A 44 -6.31 8.33 -4.75
CA GLU A 44 -6.46 9.81 -4.76
C GLU A 44 -5.16 10.61 -4.59
N GLY A 45 -4.07 10.18 -5.24
CA GLY A 45 -2.77 10.85 -5.17
C GLY A 45 -2.01 10.63 -3.85
N GLN A 46 -2.49 9.72 -3.01
CA GLN A 46 -1.83 9.29 -1.79
C GLN A 46 -1.35 7.85 -1.91
N LEU A 47 -0.14 7.60 -1.41
CA LEU A 47 0.47 6.28 -1.33
C LEU A 47 0.28 5.72 0.07
N PHE A 48 -0.39 4.57 0.17
CA PHE A 48 -0.58 3.81 1.39
C PHE A 48 0.40 2.65 1.43
N SER A 49 1.06 2.46 2.56
CA SER A 49 2.06 1.40 2.77
C SER A 49 1.84 0.71 4.11
N SER A 50 1.68 -0.61 4.10
CA SER A 50 1.60 -1.40 5.33
C SER A 50 2.98 -1.87 5.78
N MET A 51 3.27 -1.72 7.07
CA MET A 51 4.42 -2.29 7.73
C MET A 51 4.08 -2.61 9.19
N ASN A 52 4.24 -3.86 9.59
CA ASN A 52 3.81 -4.37 10.90
C ASN A 52 2.31 -4.06 11.14
N ASP A 53 1.96 -3.50 12.29
CA ASP A 53 0.61 -3.10 12.69
C ASP A 53 0.19 -1.69 12.19
N THR A 54 0.95 -1.10 11.27
CA THR A 54 0.81 0.31 10.88
C THR A 54 0.64 0.47 9.37
N ILE A 55 -0.28 1.34 8.96
CA ILE A 55 -0.38 1.87 7.59
C ILE A 55 0.12 3.31 7.57
N SER A 56 1.14 3.56 6.76
CA SER A 56 1.69 4.90 6.52
C SER A 56 1.10 5.50 5.24
N VAL A 57 0.73 6.78 5.28
CA VAL A 57 0.16 7.51 4.15
C VAL A 57 1.14 8.60 3.72
N PHE A 58 1.47 8.62 2.43
CA PHE A 58 2.40 9.57 1.83
C PHE A 58 1.69 10.36 0.73
N CYS A 59 2.03 11.64 0.57
CA CYS A 59 1.47 12.45 -0.52
C CYS A 59 2.46 13.47 -1.06
N GLY A 60 2.08 14.12 -2.17
CA GLY A 60 2.88 15.15 -2.82
C GLY A 60 3.98 14.58 -3.72
N PRO A 61 4.69 15.47 -4.46
CA PRO A 61 5.72 15.06 -5.41
C PRO A 61 6.91 14.34 -4.75
N ASP A 62 7.19 14.67 -3.49
CA ASP A 62 8.28 14.09 -2.71
C ASP A 62 7.83 12.93 -1.81
N TRP A 63 6.58 12.49 -1.92
CA TRP A 63 6.00 11.40 -1.11
C TRP A 63 6.28 11.56 0.39
N VAL A 64 5.94 12.72 0.94
CA VAL A 64 6.16 13.04 2.35
C VAL A 64 5.14 12.27 3.19
N LEU A 65 5.60 11.70 4.31
CA LEU A 65 4.72 11.02 5.28
C LEU A 65 3.75 12.03 5.90
N THR A 66 2.45 11.78 5.74
CA THR A 66 1.39 12.67 6.23
C THR A 66 0.59 12.08 7.37
N SER A 67 0.38 10.76 7.38
CA SER A 67 -0.41 10.09 8.41
C SER A 67 0.07 8.68 8.68
N ARG A 68 -0.24 8.19 9.88
CA ARG A 68 -0.07 6.79 10.29
C ARG A 68 -1.36 6.29 10.93
N LEU A 69 -1.92 5.24 10.37
CA LEU A 69 -3.06 4.52 10.90
C LEU A 69 -2.54 3.30 11.63
N ARG A 70 -2.85 3.18 12.92
CA ARG A 70 -2.38 2.09 13.77
C ARG A 70 -3.43 1.80 14.85
N ARG A 71 -3.70 0.52 15.10
CA ARG A 71 -4.34 0.05 16.34
C ARG A 71 -3.43 -0.92 17.07
N SER A 72 -3.74 -1.18 18.33
CA SER A 72 -2.89 -1.94 19.26
C SER A 72 -3.27 -3.42 19.39
N TYR A 73 -4.21 -3.92 18.59
CA TYR A 73 -4.73 -5.30 18.67
C TYR A 73 -4.71 -5.98 17.30
N GLY A 74 -4.75 -7.31 17.24
CA GLY A 74 -4.72 -8.10 15.99
C GLY A 74 -3.33 -8.40 15.39
N GLY A 75 -2.23 -7.97 16.01
CA GLY A 75 -0.89 -8.25 15.47
C GLY A 75 -0.60 -7.52 14.15
N SER A 76 0.22 -8.12 13.28
CA SER A 76 0.67 -7.47 12.03
C SER A 76 -0.43 -7.38 10.98
N ILE A 77 -0.43 -6.31 10.20
CA ILE A 77 -1.28 -6.17 9.02
C ILE A 77 -0.72 -7.07 7.92
N CYS A 78 -1.52 -8.05 7.50
CA CYS A 78 -1.16 -8.97 6.41
C CYS A 78 -1.70 -8.50 5.06
N ASP A 79 -2.83 -7.79 5.05
CA ASP A 79 -3.40 -7.21 3.85
C ASP A 79 -4.22 -5.94 4.15
N PHE A 80 -4.41 -5.08 3.16
CA PHE A 80 -5.37 -3.97 3.25
C PHE A 80 -6.00 -3.63 1.89
N SER A 81 -7.20 -3.08 1.88
CA SER A 81 -7.87 -2.62 0.67
C SER A 81 -8.51 -1.26 0.89
N ILE A 82 -8.70 -0.51 -0.20
CA ILE A 82 -9.38 0.77 -0.18
C ILE A 82 -10.60 0.67 -1.09
N GLY A 83 -11.77 1.03 -0.57
CA GLY A 83 -13.04 1.03 -1.28
C GLY A 83 -13.83 2.28 -0.95
N GLY A 84 -14.04 3.15 -1.93
CA GLY A 84 -14.67 4.45 -1.69
C GLY A 84 -13.86 5.29 -0.71
N ASP A 85 -14.52 5.77 0.35
CA ASP A 85 -13.94 6.56 1.43
C ASP A 85 -13.37 5.72 2.59
N ARG A 86 -13.29 4.39 2.43
CA ARG A 86 -12.91 3.46 3.51
C ARG A 86 -11.66 2.68 3.20
N LEU A 87 -10.80 2.58 4.20
CA LEU A 87 -9.65 1.69 4.23
C LEU A 87 -9.96 0.53 5.17
N PHE A 88 -9.76 -0.70 4.70
CA PHE A 88 -9.92 -1.94 5.45
C PHE A 88 -8.55 -2.60 5.63
N ALA A 89 -8.09 -2.86 6.84
CA ALA A 89 -6.87 -3.65 7.08
C ALA A 89 -7.19 -4.97 7.78
N LEU A 90 -6.67 -6.05 7.22
CA LEU A 90 -6.75 -7.38 7.78
C LEU A 90 -5.50 -7.65 8.63
N HIS A 91 -5.77 -8.13 9.83
CA HIS A 91 -4.76 -8.49 10.82
C HIS A 91 -4.42 -9.98 10.75
N SER A 92 -3.17 -10.33 11.08
CA SER A 92 -2.69 -11.70 11.07
C SER A 92 -3.25 -12.53 12.23
N GLU A 93 -3.64 -11.88 13.32
CA GLU A 93 -4.15 -12.53 14.52
C GLU A 93 -5.62 -12.18 14.77
N GLU A 94 -6.30 -13.01 15.56
CA GLU A 94 -7.62 -12.73 16.16
C GLU A 94 -8.81 -12.58 15.18
N ASN A 95 -8.63 -12.84 13.87
CA ASN A 95 -9.66 -12.66 12.83
C ASN A 95 -10.32 -11.27 12.86
N VAL A 96 -9.58 -10.25 13.30
CA VAL A 96 -10.05 -8.87 13.35
C VAL A 96 -9.65 -8.12 12.09
N PHE A 97 -10.43 -7.09 11.76
CA PHE A 97 -10.05 -6.14 10.75
C PHE A 97 -10.39 -4.73 11.23
N ASP A 98 -9.57 -3.79 10.81
CA ASP A 98 -9.76 -2.38 11.12
C ASP A 98 -10.34 -1.66 9.92
N VAL A 99 -11.16 -0.64 10.22
CA VAL A 99 -11.75 0.25 9.24
C VAL A 99 -11.40 1.68 9.62
N TRP A 100 -10.83 2.41 8.66
CA TRP A 100 -10.59 3.85 8.75
C TRP A 100 -11.27 4.58 7.61
N GLU A 101 -11.55 5.85 7.82
CA GLU A 101 -11.81 6.77 6.73
C GLU A 101 -10.50 7.05 6.01
N THR A 102 -10.53 7.04 4.67
CA THR A 102 -9.38 7.46 3.88
C THR A 102 -9.13 8.95 4.13
N PRO A 103 -7.87 9.37 4.38
CA PRO A 103 -7.55 10.78 4.43
C PRO A 103 -8.05 11.48 3.17
N PRO A 104 -8.58 12.71 3.27
CA PRO A 104 -9.04 13.43 2.10
C PRO A 104 -7.89 13.64 1.11
N ALA A 105 -8.23 13.65 -0.18
CA ALA A 105 -7.28 13.96 -1.24
C ALA A 105 -6.54 15.28 -0.93
N PRO A 106 -5.21 15.34 -1.17
CA PRO A 106 -4.46 16.59 -1.02
C PRO A 106 -5.05 17.69 -1.91
N ILE A 107 -5.30 18.87 -1.34
CA ILE A 107 -5.64 20.06 -2.13
C ILE A 107 -4.32 20.55 -2.75
N ILE A 108 -4.20 20.46 -4.07
CA ILE A 108 -3.03 20.88 -4.86
C ILE A 108 -3.25 22.30 -5.36
#